data_AF-A0A956DDI6-F1
#
_entry.id   AF-A0A956DDI6-F1
#
_cell.length_a   1.000
_cell.length_b   1.000
_cell.length_c   1.000
_cell.angle_alpha   90.00
_cell.angle_beta   90.00
_cell.angle_gamma   90.00
#
_symmetry.space_group_name_H-M   'P 1'
#
loop_
_entity.id
_entity.type
_entity.pdbx_description
1 polymer ?
#
loop_
_entity_poly.entity_id
_entity_poly.type
_entity_poly.pdbx_seq_one_letter_code
_entity_poly.pdbx_strand_id
1 'polypeptide(L)' 'EAFAACVARGATEVVVMPYFLARGRHATEDIPALAREAAAAHPDVVLRVAEPLGVHALLADLVLTRADDA' A
#
# COMPACT_ATOMS: atom_id res chain seq x y z
N GLU A 1 -6.97 9.75 -7.56
CA GLU A 1 -8.21 10.03 -6.78
C GLU A 1 -8.08 9.70 -5.30
N ALA A 2 -7.78 8.45 -4.91
CA ALA A 2 -7.75 8.05 -3.49
C ALA A 2 -6.84 8.91 -2.59
N PHE A 3 -5.64 9.29 -3.08
CA PHE A 3 -4.74 10.18 -2.33
C PHE A 3 -5.39 11.54 -2.01
N ALA A 4 -5.94 12.21 -3.02
CA ALA A 4 -6.62 13.49 -2.85
C ALA A 4 -7.83 13.40 -1.91
N ALA A 5 -8.54 12.28 -1.90
CA ALA A 5 -9.64 12.06 -0.95
C ALA A 5 -9.15 11.98 0.51
N CYS A 6 -7.98 11.40 0.76
CA CYS A 6 -7.34 11.44 2.09
C CYS A 6 -6.96 12.88 2.48
N VAL A 7 -6.37 13.64 1.54
CA VAL A 7 -6.00 15.04 1.79
C VAL A 7 -7.22 15.92 2.05
N ALA A 8 -8.29 15.76 1.27
CA ALA A 8 -9.55 16.49 1.47
C ALA A 8 -10.20 16.22 2.84
N ARG A 9 -9.88 15.07 3.46
CA ARG A 9 -10.29 14.71 4.83
C ARG A 9 -9.32 15.24 5.91
N GLY A 10 -8.32 16.02 5.55
CA GLY A 10 -7.37 16.64 6.47
C GLY A 10 -6.13 15.78 6.79
N ALA A 11 -5.82 14.76 5.99
CA ALA A 11 -4.61 13.97 6.21
C ALA A 11 -3.34 14.79 5.94
N THR A 12 -2.41 14.78 6.90
CA THR A 12 -1.05 15.36 6.74
C THR A 12 -0.01 14.32 6.36
N GLU A 13 -0.36 13.03 6.44
CA GLU A 13 0.42 11.90 5.95
C GLU A 13 -0.52 10.89 5.28
N VAL A 14 -0.09 10.35 4.15
CA VAL A 14 -0.78 9.28 3.43
C VAL A 14 0.19 8.12 3.16
N VAL A 15 -0.18 6.95 3.66
CA VAL A 15 0.58 5.70 3.48
C VAL A 15 -0.11 4.84 2.43
N VAL A 16 0.57 4.60 1.31
CA VAL A 16 0.12 3.69 0.25
C VAL A 16 0.65 2.29 0.56
N MET A 17 -0.24 1.36 0.89
CA MET A 17 0.08 -0.04 1.17
C MET A 17 -0.27 -0.92 -0.04
N PRO A 18 0.72 -1.46 -0.76
CA PRO A 18 0.47 -2.41 -1.84
C PRO A 18 -0.11 -3.72 -1.29
N TYR A 19 -1.33 -4.08 -1.68
CA TYR A 19 -1.93 -5.37 -1.32
C TYR A 19 -1.42 -6.50 -2.23
N PHE A 20 -0.14 -6.82 -2.09
CA PHE A 20 0.56 -7.88 -2.83
C PHE A 20 1.31 -8.79 -1.86
N LEU A 21 1.27 -10.10 -2.11
CA LEU A 21 1.97 -11.09 -1.28
C LEU A 21 3.48 -11.12 -1.53
N ALA A 22 3.94 -10.69 -2.70
CA ALA A 22 5.35 -10.77 -3.08
C ALA A 22 5.83 -9.49 -3.75
N ARG A 23 7.15 -9.26 -3.65
CA ARG A 23 7.85 -8.23 -4.41
C ARG A 23 7.86 -8.61 -5.89
N GLY A 24 7.19 -7.80 -6.70
CA GLY A 24 7.22 -7.87 -8.15
C GLY A 24 7.16 -6.46 -8.74
N ARG A 25 7.41 -6.33 -10.06
CA ARG A 25 7.53 -5.04 -10.76
C ARG A 25 6.42 -4.04 -10.41
N HIS A 26 5.17 -4.50 -10.37
CA HIS A 26 4.02 -3.66 -10.02
C HIS A 26 4.12 -3.01 -8.64
N ALA A 27 4.61 -3.75 -7.65
CA ALA A 27 4.67 -3.27 -6.28
C ALA A 27 5.92 -2.39 -6.02
N THR A 28 6.99 -2.59 -6.79
CA THR A 28 8.27 -1.89 -6.60
C THR A 28 8.48 -0.69 -7.53
N GLU A 29 7.77 -0.61 -8.64
CA GLU A 29 7.95 0.44 -9.65
C GLU A 29 6.65 1.21 -9.90
N ASP A 30 5.59 0.52 -10.37
CA ASP A 30 4.37 1.17 -10.84
C ASP A 30 3.61 1.88 -9.70
N ILE A 31 3.40 1.20 -8.57
CA ILE A 31 2.68 1.79 -7.44
C ILE A 31 3.42 3.00 -6.85
N PRO A 32 4.73 2.93 -6.58
CA PRO A 32 5.48 4.12 -6.19
C PRO A 32 5.39 5.27 -7.19
N ALA A 33 5.40 4.99 -8.50
CA ALA A 33 5.25 6.03 -9.53
C ALA A 33 3.87 6.71 -9.47
N LEU A 34 2.80 5.92 -9.46
CA LEU A 34 1.42 6.42 -9.36
C LEU A 34 1.17 7.17 -8.05
N ALA A 35 1.75 6.70 -6.94
CA ALA A 35 1.64 7.37 -5.65
C ALA A 35 2.32 8.74 -5.65
N ARG A 36 3.51 8.85 -6.25
CA ARG A 36 4.22 10.14 -6.42
C ARG A 36 3.45 11.09 -7.31
N GLU A 37 2.90 10.61 -8.42
CA GLU A 37 2.07 11.42 -9.32
C GLU A 37 0.85 11.98 -8.59
N ALA A 38 0.15 11.14 -7.82
CA ALA A 38 -1.02 11.56 -7.06
C ALA A 38 -0.67 12.55 -5.93
N ALA A 39 0.52 12.44 -5.34
CA ALA A 39 0.99 13.35 -4.29
C ALA A 39 1.53 14.69 -4.82
N ALA A 40 1.85 14.79 -6.12
CA ALA A 40 2.49 15.97 -6.70
C ALA A 40 1.66 17.27 -6.52
N ALA A 41 0.33 17.16 -6.45
CA ALA A 41 -0.56 18.29 -6.20
C ALA A 41 -0.69 18.69 -4.71
N HIS A 42 -0.03 17.96 -3.81
CA HIS A 42 -0.18 18.08 -2.36
C HIS A 42 1.21 18.07 -1.66
N PRO A 43 2.09 19.06 -1.94
CA PRO A 43 3.48 19.05 -1.48
C PRO A 43 3.64 19.09 0.05
N ASP A 44 2.64 19.58 0.78
CA ASP A 44 2.64 19.67 2.23
C ASP A 44 2.21 18.36 2.93
N VAL A 45 1.82 17.33 2.16
CA VAL A 45 1.37 16.04 2.69
C VAL A 45 2.47 15.00 2.52
N VAL A 46 2.84 14.34 3.62
CA VAL A 46 3.87 13.29 3.60
C VAL A 46 3.34 12.07 2.85
N LEU A 47 4.02 11.68 1.77
CA LEU A 47 3.78 10.41 1.09
C LEU A 47 4.75 9.34 1.62
N ARG A 48 4.20 8.20 2.03
CA ARG A 48 4.96 6.97 2.29
C ARG A 48 4.39 5.81 1.47
N VAL A 49 5.25 5.04 0.82
CA VAL A 49 4.85 3.78 0.18
C VAL A 49 5.43 2.64 1.01
N ALA A 50 4.55 1.79 1.53
CA ALA A 50 4.95 0.65 2.34
C ALA A 50 5.41 -0.52 1.45
N GLU A 51 6.13 -1.45 2.06
CA GLU A 51 6.46 -2.72 1.42
C GLU A 51 5.20 -3.55 1.15
N PRO A 52 5.22 -4.45 0.15
CA PRO A 52 4.21 -5.48 0.01
C PRO A 52 4.12 -6.33 1.29
N LEU A 53 3.01 -7.06 1.45
CA LEU A 53 2.79 -7.95 2.60
C LEU A 53 3.95 -8.92 2.82
N GLY A 54 4.52 -9.44 1.74
CA GLY A 54 5.73 -10.25 1.78
C GLY A 54 5.59 -11.51 2.62
N VAL A 55 6.72 -11.96 3.16
CA VAL A 55 6.76 -13.09 4.10
C VAL A 55 6.44 -12.56 5.50
N HIS A 56 5.32 -12.99 6.06
CA HIS A 56 4.91 -12.63 7.41
C HIS A 56 4.25 -13.81 8.12
N ALA A 57 4.60 -14.06 9.39
CA ALA A 57 4.10 -15.23 10.14
C ALA A 57 2.56 -15.28 10.17
N LEU A 58 1.91 -14.15 10.42
CA LEU A 58 0.44 -14.06 10.42
C LEU A 58 -0.22 -14.42 9.07
N LEU A 59 0.49 -14.26 7.94
CA LEU A 59 -0.04 -14.70 6.65
C LEU A 59 0.06 -16.20 6.48
N ALA A 60 1.10 -16.84 7.03
CA ALA A 60 1.19 -18.30 7.07
C ALA A 60 0.06 -18.89 7.92
N ASP A 61 -0.18 -18.31 9.11
CA ASP A 61 -1.29 -18.72 9.99
C ASP A 61 -2.65 -18.57 9.29
N LEU A 62 -2.84 -17.46 8.57
CA LEU A 62 -4.06 -17.21 7.79
C LEU A 62 -4.27 -18.25 6.68
N VAL A 63 -3.20 -18.62 5.96
CA VAL A 63 -3.26 -19.64 4.91
C VAL A 63 -3.63 -21.00 5.51
N LEU A 64 -3.04 -21.39 6.64
CA LEU A 64 -3.37 -22.62 7.35
C LEU A 64 -4.85 -22.63 7.78
N THR A 65 -5.31 -21.54 8.39
CA THR A 65 -6.71 -21.40 8.82
C THR A 65 -7.68 -21.57 7.64
N ARG A 66 -7.37 -21.00 6.47
CA ARG A 66 -8.22 -21.15 5.28
C ARG A 66 -8.16 -22.53 4.65
N ALA A 67 -7.06 -23.26 4.80
CA ALA A 67 -6.95 -24.63 4.36
C ALA A 67 -7.79 -25.57 5.23
N ASP A 68 -7.84 -25.32 6.54
CA ASP A 68 -8.64 -26.09 7.50
C ASP A 68 -10.16 -25.88 7.33
N ASP A 69 -10.57 -24.73 6.78
CA ASP A 69 -11.98 -24.42 6.50
C ASP A 69 -12.54 -25.08 5.22
N ALA A 70 -11.67 -25.67 4.37
CA ALA A 70 -12.04 -26.24 3.07
C ALA A 70 -12.53 -27.70 3.18
#